data_AF-A0AAD2FV40-F1
#
_entry.id   AF-A0AAD2FV40-F1
#
_cell.length_a   1.000
_cell.length_b   1.000
_cell.length_c   1.000
_cell.angle_alpha   90.00
_cell.angle_beta   90.00
_cell.angle_gamma   90.00
#
_symmetry.space_group_name_H-M   'P 1'
#
loop_
_entity.id
_entity.type
_entity.pdbx_description
1 polymer ?
#
loop_
_entity_poly.entity_id
_entity_poly.type
_entity_poly.pdbx_seq_one_letter_code
_entity_poly.pdbx_strand_id
1 'polypeptide(L)'
;MAVDWLLKQWLPNLSKCPKVRIACDGLSAIEMAFEDRPLSPTDAQFDLVSSIWEAIFWSSVDWSPQHVYGHLDKSNLFDELSWWEKRNLEVDGMAAEYRKELETANHLIVPNPRFFTELAALYVADTKQSRLDPQFIQECCVTLPALRSRWRDKGTISVAAESEIAWDTLGRAMRSLPAGLQGWSTKHCVGMCGTGKLKVLWGLETSAAPRFGDFKDHLHIPRCRAALATAEWDRRTAALSAWLDLQLTGPSIKTAILQLLHGVRTPTSSPLRTISPSVRPAFLVQQVIGSQGLLEGRIALSWLPLQQQHYDKIRCRRSVSLWASRLSQQLISIGFYMWEQQNSVQHSDDNVQLRERHSTANEGIHSHFDMGPDDLPKEIQPMPTSPQRVLRKSLVDKKEWLKLLCQERRDFRRSMKAQRRSLRTIFSPGP
;
A
#
# COMPACT_ATOMS: atom_id res chain seq x y z
N MET A 1 14.87 31.29 -42.78
CA MET A 1 15.60 32.49 -43.27
C MET A 1 15.93 32.45 -44.76
N ALA A 2 16.82 31.58 -45.26
CA ALA A 2 17.13 31.53 -46.70
C ALA A 2 15.95 31.03 -47.57
N VAL A 3 15.22 30.02 -47.06
CA VAL A 3 14.03 29.45 -47.73
C VAL A 3 12.88 30.46 -47.78
N ASP A 4 12.62 31.18 -46.69
CA ASP A 4 11.58 32.22 -46.64
C ASP A 4 11.86 33.40 -47.57
N TRP A 5 13.14 33.76 -47.74
CA TRP A 5 13.55 34.82 -48.65
C TRP A 5 13.38 34.38 -50.12
N LEU A 6 13.75 33.14 -50.45
CA LEU A 6 13.57 32.57 -51.79
C LEU A 6 12.09 32.44 -52.16
N LEU A 7 11.24 31.98 -51.25
CA LEU A 7 9.78 31.90 -51.47
C LEU A 7 9.16 33.29 -51.71
N LYS A 8 9.62 34.32 -51.01
CA LYS A 8 9.19 35.71 -51.21
C LYS A 8 9.60 36.31 -52.56
N GLN A 9 10.79 35.96 -53.07
CA GLN A 9 11.32 36.53 -54.31
C GLN A 9 10.70 35.90 -55.56
N TRP A 10 10.39 34.60 -55.51
CA TRP A 10 10.01 33.84 -56.71
C TRP A 10 8.54 33.43 -56.77
N LEU A 11 7.81 33.43 -55.65
CA LEU A 11 6.38 33.08 -55.58
C LEU A 11 5.61 34.02 -54.62
N PRO A 12 5.51 35.33 -54.93
CA PRO A 12 4.92 36.34 -54.02
C PRO A 12 3.42 36.19 -53.77
N ASN A 13 2.72 35.39 -54.57
CA ASN A 13 1.27 35.14 -54.49
C ASN A 13 0.89 33.77 -53.91
N LEU A 14 1.84 33.00 -53.37
CA LEU A 14 1.46 31.78 -52.66
C LEU A 14 0.74 32.18 -51.36
N SER A 15 -0.57 31.95 -51.32
CA SER A 15 -1.37 32.15 -50.12
C SER A 15 -0.79 31.36 -48.95
N LYS A 16 -0.51 32.11 -47.86
CA LYS A 16 -0.32 31.67 -46.47
C LYS A 16 -0.97 30.31 -46.19
N CYS A 17 -0.19 29.34 -45.69
CA CYS A 17 -0.58 27.95 -45.37
C CYS A 17 -1.30 27.18 -46.51
N PRO A 18 -0.69 26.13 -47.10
CA PRO A 18 -1.45 25.21 -47.93
C PRO A 18 -2.62 24.61 -47.12
N LYS A 19 -3.81 24.55 -47.73
CA LYS A 19 -4.99 23.92 -47.13
C LYS A 19 -5.07 22.46 -47.56
N VAL A 20 -5.07 21.54 -46.61
CA VAL A 20 -5.20 20.10 -46.87
C VAL A 20 -6.51 19.61 -46.28
N ARG A 21 -7.33 18.96 -47.12
CA ARG A 21 -8.54 18.28 -46.66
C ARG A 21 -8.22 16.82 -46.40
N ILE A 22 -8.58 16.31 -45.23
CA ILE A 22 -8.45 14.91 -44.86
C ILE A 22 -9.84 14.33 -44.60
N ALA A 23 -10.08 13.13 -45.13
CA ALA A 23 -11.32 12.41 -44.94
C ALA A 23 -11.05 11.09 -44.21
N CYS A 24 -11.92 10.72 -43.28
CA CYS A 24 -11.86 9.45 -42.57
C CYS A 24 -13.27 8.96 -42.22
N ASP A 25 -13.45 7.64 -42.19
CA ASP A 25 -14.70 6.96 -41.86
C ASP A 25 -14.93 6.80 -40.35
N GLY A 26 -13.86 6.73 -39.58
CA GLY A 26 -13.87 6.73 -38.13
C GLY A 26 -14.17 8.12 -37.56
N LEU A 27 -15.45 8.40 -37.30
CA LEU A 27 -15.87 9.68 -36.69
C LEU A 27 -15.11 9.96 -35.39
N SER A 28 -15.02 8.97 -34.48
CA SER A 28 -14.30 9.12 -33.22
C SER A 28 -12.81 9.41 -33.40
N ALA A 29 -12.18 8.91 -34.47
CA ALA A 29 -10.77 9.19 -34.75
C ALA A 29 -10.58 10.65 -35.18
N ILE A 30 -11.49 11.18 -36.00
CA ILE A 30 -11.50 12.60 -36.39
C ILE A 30 -11.73 13.48 -35.16
N GLU A 31 -12.75 13.17 -34.37
CA GLU A 31 -13.08 13.92 -33.16
C GLU A 31 -11.86 13.98 -32.22
N MET A 32 -11.22 12.84 -31.96
CA MET A 32 -10.06 12.80 -31.05
C MET A 32 -8.80 13.47 -31.61
N ALA A 33 -8.61 13.50 -32.93
CA ALA A 33 -7.44 14.11 -33.55
C ALA A 33 -7.56 15.62 -33.78
N PHE A 34 -8.77 16.15 -34.00
CA PHE A 34 -8.99 17.53 -34.45
C PHE A 34 -9.88 18.39 -33.54
N GLU A 35 -10.57 17.82 -32.55
CA GLU A 35 -11.34 18.63 -31.58
C GLU A 35 -10.42 19.33 -30.59
N ASP A 36 -10.79 20.57 -30.24
CA ASP A 36 -10.13 21.35 -29.19
C ASP A 36 -10.60 20.88 -27.81
N ARG A 37 -10.00 19.79 -27.31
CA ARG A 37 -10.31 19.20 -26.01
C ARG A 37 -9.05 18.79 -25.24
N PRO A 38 -9.00 18.92 -23.92
CA PRO A 38 -7.85 18.45 -23.16
C PRO A 38 -7.71 16.93 -23.26
N LEU A 39 -6.56 16.44 -23.72
CA LEU A 39 -6.23 15.01 -23.71
C LEU A 39 -5.90 14.54 -22.29
N SER A 40 -6.55 13.48 -21.84
CA SER A 40 -6.19 12.83 -20.58
C SER A 40 -5.16 11.74 -20.83
N PRO A 41 -4.09 11.62 -20.02
CA PRO A 41 -3.15 10.51 -20.09
C PRO A 41 -3.79 9.11 -19.97
N THR A 42 -4.99 9.05 -19.37
CA THR A 42 -5.78 7.82 -19.23
C THR A 42 -6.62 7.47 -20.44
N ASP A 43 -6.67 8.32 -21.47
CA ASP A 43 -7.46 8.06 -22.67
C ASP A 43 -6.89 6.87 -23.44
N ALA A 44 -7.74 6.19 -24.21
CA ALA A 44 -7.30 5.12 -25.08
C ALA A 44 -6.39 5.70 -26.18
N GLN A 45 -5.26 5.02 -26.45
CA GLN A 45 -4.30 5.42 -27.50
C GLN A 45 -3.79 6.86 -27.33
N PHE A 46 -3.59 7.30 -26.08
CA PHE A 46 -3.05 8.61 -25.74
C PHE A 46 -1.72 8.91 -26.45
N ASP A 47 -0.85 7.90 -26.61
CA ASP A 47 0.42 8.03 -27.31
C ASP A 47 0.25 8.40 -28.80
N LEU A 48 -0.70 7.76 -29.49
CA LEU A 48 -0.99 8.03 -30.90
C LEU A 48 -1.65 9.40 -31.07
N VAL A 49 -2.66 9.71 -30.25
CA VAL A 49 -3.43 10.95 -30.38
C VAL A 49 -2.56 12.17 -30.05
N SER A 50 -1.77 12.11 -28.97
CA SER A 50 -0.82 13.18 -28.66
C SER A 50 0.23 13.37 -29.75
N SER A 51 0.70 12.29 -30.38
CA SER A 51 1.64 12.37 -31.51
C SER A 51 1.01 13.01 -32.75
N ILE A 52 -0.28 12.75 -33.02
CA ILE A 52 -1.03 13.40 -34.11
C ILE A 52 -1.20 14.89 -33.83
N TRP A 53 -1.55 15.26 -32.60
CA TRP A 53 -1.69 16.65 -32.18
C TRP A 53 -0.39 17.44 -32.36
N GLU A 54 0.73 16.86 -31.93
CA GLU A 54 2.05 17.45 -32.16
C GLU A 54 2.36 17.54 -33.66
N ALA A 55 2.09 16.50 -34.44
CA ALA A 55 2.32 16.53 -35.89
C ALA A 55 1.51 17.63 -36.59
N ILE A 56 0.25 17.85 -36.19
CA ILE A 56 -0.61 18.92 -36.70
C ILE A 56 -0.07 20.28 -36.25
N PHE A 57 0.29 20.43 -34.97
CA PHE A 57 0.80 21.68 -34.41
C PHE A 57 2.11 22.14 -35.07
N TRP A 58 3.04 21.21 -35.33
CA TRP A 58 4.30 21.51 -36.00
C TRP A 58 4.17 21.64 -37.52
N SER A 59 3.05 21.21 -38.11
CA SER A 59 2.82 21.35 -39.54
C SER A 59 2.52 22.81 -39.91
N SER A 60 3.10 23.28 -41.01
CA SER A 60 2.79 24.61 -41.57
C SER A 60 1.58 24.57 -42.51
N VAL A 61 0.61 23.70 -42.23
CA VAL A 61 -0.52 23.35 -43.10
C VAL A 61 -1.84 23.63 -42.37
N ASP A 62 -2.84 24.16 -43.07
CA ASP A 62 -4.20 24.32 -42.56
C ASP A 62 -4.99 23.04 -42.85
N TRP A 63 -5.22 22.22 -41.82
CA TRP A 63 -5.93 20.94 -41.94
C TRP A 63 -7.43 21.11 -41.79
N SER A 64 -8.19 20.58 -42.74
CA SER A 64 -9.65 20.57 -42.72
C SER A 64 -10.14 19.12 -42.70
N PRO A 65 -10.52 18.57 -41.53
CA PRO A 65 -11.08 17.23 -41.45
C PRO A 65 -12.51 17.17 -42.00
N GLN A 66 -12.87 16.03 -42.58
CA GLN A 66 -14.21 15.72 -43.05
C GLN A 66 -14.54 14.25 -42.72
N HIS A 67 -15.72 14.00 -42.16
CA HIS A 67 -16.21 12.63 -41.98
C HIS A 67 -16.85 12.13 -43.28
N VAL A 68 -16.57 10.88 -43.64
CA VAL A 68 -17.17 10.18 -44.79
C VAL A 68 -17.78 8.89 -44.28
N TYR A 69 -18.98 8.52 -44.71
CA TYR A 69 -19.58 7.27 -44.24
C TYR A 69 -18.92 6.06 -44.91
N GLY A 70 -18.50 5.08 -44.10
CA GLY A 70 -17.98 3.81 -44.59
C GLY A 70 -19.08 2.90 -45.17
N HIS A 71 -18.68 1.96 -46.03
CA HIS A 71 -19.51 0.88 -46.55
C HIS A 71 -20.82 1.28 -47.29
N LEU A 72 -20.82 2.42 -47.96
CA LEU A 72 -21.96 2.87 -48.79
C LEU A 72 -22.14 2.05 -50.09
N ASP A 73 -21.15 1.24 -50.45
CA ASP A 73 -21.17 0.28 -51.56
C ASP A 73 -22.21 -0.84 -51.40
N LYS A 74 -22.66 -1.10 -50.16
CA LYS A 74 -23.70 -2.10 -49.87
C LYS A 74 -25.11 -1.59 -50.09
N SER A 75 -25.30 -0.27 -50.20
CA SER A 75 -26.62 0.37 -50.22
C SER A 75 -26.90 1.14 -51.50
N ASN A 76 -25.85 1.71 -52.13
CA ASN A 76 -25.98 2.56 -53.31
C ASN A 76 -25.19 2.00 -54.51
N LEU A 77 -25.62 2.35 -55.72
CA LEU A 77 -24.85 2.06 -56.94
C LEU A 77 -23.56 2.88 -56.94
N PHE A 78 -22.45 2.29 -57.41
CA PHE A 78 -21.13 2.92 -57.41
C PHE A 78 -21.10 4.29 -58.11
N ASP A 79 -21.93 4.48 -59.14
CA ASP A 79 -22.00 5.74 -59.88
C ASP A 79 -22.65 6.89 -59.10
N GLU A 80 -23.44 6.58 -58.06
CA GLU A 80 -24.10 7.56 -57.19
C GLU A 80 -23.20 8.02 -56.03
N LEU A 81 -22.04 7.38 -55.84
CA LEU A 81 -21.08 7.74 -54.80
C LEU A 81 -20.30 9.01 -55.17
N SER A 82 -20.11 9.88 -54.19
CA SER A 82 -19.24 11.05 -54.28
C SER A 82 -17.77 10.63 -54.46
N TRP A 83 -16.95 11.58 -54.90
CA TRP A 83 -15.51 11.34 -55.09
C TRP A 83 -14.82 10.84 -53.81
N TRP A 84 -15.17 11.40 -52.64
CA TRP A 84 -14.61 11.00 -51.35
C TRP A 84 -15.01 9.58 -50.94
N GLU A 85 -16.27 9.20 -51.17
CA GLU A 85 -16.77 7.86 -50.85
C GLU A 85 -16.11 6.80 -51.72
N LYS A 86 -15.91 7.09 -53.01
CA LYS A 86 -15.15 6.21 -53.92
C LYS A 86 -13.70 6.01 -53.45
N ARG A 87 -13.03 7.07 -53.00
CA ARG A 87 -11.67 6.96 -52.44
C ARG A 87 -11.65 6.22 -51.12
N ASN A 88 -12.66 6.38 -50.26
CA ASN A 88 -12.74 5.64 -49.00
C ASN A 88 -12.78 4.13 -49.25
N LEU A 89 -13.59 3.67 -50.23
CA LEU A 89 -13.64 2.25 -50.60
C LEU A 89 -12.29 1.70 -51.08
N GLU A 90 -11.54 2.50 -51.85
CA GLU A 90 -10.19 2.11 -52.28
C GLU A 90 -9.23 2.00 -51.10
N VAL A 91 -9.25 2.97 -50.18
CA VAL A 91 -8.38 2.97 -48.99
C VAL A 91 -8.74 1.82 -48.04
N ASP A 92 -10.04 1.54 -47.85
CA ASP A 92 -10.52 0.39 -47.08
C ASP A 92 -10.06 -0.93 -47.69
N GLY A 93 -10.13 -1.04 -49.03
CA GLY A 93 -9.62 -2.19 -49.78
C GLY A 93 -8.11 -2.39 -49.58
N MET A 94 -7.32 -1.32 -49.73
CA MET A 94 -5.87 -1.36 -49.48
C MET A 94 -5.54 -1.72 -48.03
N ALA A 95 -6.28 -1.21 -47.05
CA ALA A 95 -6.10 -1.55 -45.65
C ALA A 95 -6.42 -3.04 -45.37
N ALA A 96 -7.46 -3.58 -46.00
CA ALA A 96 -7.83 -4.98 -45.90
C ALA A 96 -6.80 -5.92 -46.55
N GLU A 97 -6.27 -5.54 -47.71
CA GLU A 97 -5.18 -6.26 -48.39
C GLU A 97 -3.92 -6.28 -47.53
N TYR A 98 -3.49 -5.13 -47.02
CA TYR A 98 -2.31 -5.04 -46.14
C TYR A 98 -2.49 -5.87 -44.85
N ARG A 99 -3.68 -5.85 -44.25
CA ARG A 99 -3.99 -6.72 -43.11
C ARG A 99 -3.83 -8.20 -43.48
N LYS A 100 -4.30 -8.62 -44.65
CA LYS A 100 -4.18 -10.01 -45.12
C LYS A 100 -2.72 -10.41 -45.37
N GLU A 101 -1.89 -9.50 -45.85
CA GLU A 101 -0.44 -9.71 -45.97
C GLU A 101 0.21 -9.94 -44.59
N LEU A 102 -0.13 -9.13 -43.59
CA LEU A 102 0.35 -9.30 -42.22
C LEU A 102 -0.14 -10.59 -41.56
N GLU A 103 -1.39 -10.99 -41.82
CA GLU A 103 -1.96 -12.27 -41.39
C GLU A 103 -1.17 -13.45 -42.00
N THR A 104 -0.88 -13.39 -43.30
CA THR A 104 -0.10 -14.42 -44.00
C THR A 104 1.35 -14.49 -43.50
N ALA A 105 1.94 -13.35 -43.14
CA ALA A 105 3.27 -13.27 -42.57
C ALA A 105 3.33 -13.60 -41.06
N ASN A 106 2.19 -13.91 -40.40
CA ASN A 106 2.08 -14.14 -38.96
C ASN A 106 2.57 -12.95 -38.09
N HIS A 107 2.43 -11.71 -38.59
CA HIS A 107 2.84 -10.46 -37.95
C HIS A 107 1.66 -9.57 -37.51
N LEU A 108 0.50 -10.18 -37.23
CA LEU A 108 -0.71 -9.48 -36.79
C LEU A 108 -0.54 -8.54 -35.58
N ILE A 109 0.41 -8.84 -34.70
CA ILE A 109 0.75 -8.00 -33.54
C ILE A 109 2.08 -7.31 -33.83
N VAL A 110 2.00 -6.12 -34.40
CA VAL A 110 3.17 -5.27 -34.67
C VAL A 110 3.59 -4.60 -33.35
N PRO A 111 4.89 -4.53 -33.03
CA PRO A 111 5.36 -3.76 -31.86
C PRO A 111 4.95 -2.29 -32.01
N ASN A 112 4.60 -1.61 -30.91
CA ASN A 112 4.29 -0.18 -30.90
C ASN A 112 5.60 0.63 -30.81
N PRO A 113 6.14 1.18 -31.91
CA PRO A 113 7.37 1.96 -31.86
C PRO A 113 7.12 3.32 -31.19
N ARG A 114 8.21 4.00 -30.83
CA ARG A 114 8.12 5.43 -30.50
C ARG A 114 7.76 6.21 -31.76
N PHE A 115 6.73 7.07 -31.69
CA PHE A 115 6.40 7.92 -32.83
C PHE A 115 7.38 9.10 -32.92
N PHE A 116 7.59 9.62 -34.13
CA PHE A 116 8.56 10.70 -34.35
C PHE A 116 8.21 11.98 -33.56
N THR A 117 6.93 12.31 -33.48
CA THR A 117 6.40 13.50 -32.81
C THR A 117 6.01 13.24 -31.34
N GLU A 118 6.32 12.07 -30.81
CA GLU A 118 5.99 11.73 -29.42
C GLU A 118 6.95 12.42 -28.45
N LEU A 119 6.41 13.36 -27.64
CA LEU A 119 7.18 14.12 -26.65
C LEU A 119 7.88 13.21 -25.64
N ALA A 120 7.14 12.24 -25.08
CA ALA A 120 7.65 11.29 -24.11
C ALA A 120 6.91 9.95 -24.23
N ALA A 121 7.66 8.85 -24.12
CA ALA A 121 7.14 7.49 -24.16
C ALA A 121 7.47 6.77 -22.85
N LEU A 122 6.49 6.10 -22.25
CA LEU A 122 6.70 5.25 -21.08
C LEU A 122 6.83 3.79 -21.50
N TYR A 123 7.91 3.15 -21.06
CA TYR A 123 8.15 1.72 -21.26
C TYR A 123 8.04 0.97 -19.94
N VAL A 124 7.26 -0.10 -19.93
CA VAL A 124 7.13 -1.01 -18.79
C VAL A 124 7.51 -2.40 -19.28
N ALA A 125 8.57 -2.97 -18.71
CA ALA A 125 9.14 -4.26 -19.15
C ALA A 125 9.33 -4.32 -20.68
N ASP A 126 10.02 -3.31 -21.22
CA ASP A 126 10.30 -3.12 -22.66
C ASP A 126 9.07 -2.96 -23.57
N THR A 127 7.87 -2.88 -22.99
CA THR A 127 6.62 -2.64 -23.72
C THR A 127 6.19 -1.19 -23.56
N LYS A 128 6.10 -0.47 -24.68
CA LYS A 128 5.58 0.90 -24.72
C LYS A 128 4.11 0.92 -24.32
N GLN A 129 3.76 1.81 -23.38
CA GLN A 129 2.38 1.98 -22.93
C GLN A 129 1.67 3.01 -23.81
N SER A 130 0.56 2.60 -24.43
CA SER A 130 -0.29 3.50 -25.23
C SER A 130 -1.24 4.36 -24.39
N ARG A 131 -1.45 3.96 -23.13
CA ARG A 131 -2.25 4.66 -22.14
C ARG A 131 -1.45 4.75 -20.85
N LEU A 132 -1.46 5.91 -20.20
CA LEU A 132 -0.81 6.15 -18.93
C LEU A 132 -1.84 6.05 -17.82
N ASP A 133 -2.09 4.82 -17.34
CA ASP A 133 -2.92 4.59 -16.16
C ASP A 133 -2.07 4.77 -14.88
N PRO A 134 -2.34 5.81 -14.05
CA PRO A 134 -1.56 6.08 -12.85
C PRO A 134 -1.53 4.90 -11.88
N GLN A 135 -2.64 4.14 -11.78
CA GLN A 135 -2.71 3.00 -10.88
C GLN A 135 -1.81 1.87 -11.38
N PHE A 136 -1.91 1.55 -12.66
CA PHE A 136 -1.05 0.54 -13.30
C PHE A 136 0.43 0.91 -13.18
N ILE A 137 0.80 2.17 -13.44
CA ILE A 137 2.18 2.64 -13.36
C ILE A 137 2.70 2.58 -11.92
N GLN A 138 1.91 3.06 -10.96
CA GLN A 138 2.29 3.04 -9.55
C GLN A 138 2.44 1.61 -9.04
N GLU A 139 1.54 0.72 -9.44
CA GLU A 139 1.60 -0.69 -9.07
C GLU A 139 2.79 -1.38 -9.76
N CYS A 140 2.82 -1.43 -11.09
CA CYS A 140 3.78 -2.23 -11.86
C CYS A 140 5.19 -1.66 -11.92
N CYS A 141 5.38 -0.34 -11.95
CA CYS A 141 6.70 0.27 -12.17
C CYS A 141 7.39 0.67 -10.86
N VAL A 142 6.63 1.15 -9.88
CA VAL A 142 7.21 1.76 -8.67
C VAL A 142 7.11 0.83 -7.47
N THR A 143 5.89 0.33 -7.18
CA THR A 143 5.61 -0.29 -5.88
C THR A 143 5.90 -1.79 -5.89
N LEU A 144 5.40 -2.54 -6.87
CA LEU A 144 5.58 -4.00 -6.92
C LEU A 144 7.05 -4.43 -7.03
N PRO A 145 7.89 -3.84 -7.90
CA PRO A 145 9.28 -4.29 -8.02
C PRO A 145 10.07 -4.14 -6.71
N ALA A 146 9.93 -2.99 -6.05
CA ALA A 146 10.55 -2.74 -4.75
C ALA A 146 10.01 -3.68 -3.65
N LEU A 147 8.70 -3.91 -3.66
CA LEU A 147 8.04 -4.81 -2.71
C LEU A 147 8.46 -6.27 -2.89
N ARG A 148 8.51 -6.76 -4.14
CA ARG A 148 9.02 -8.09 -4.51
C ARG A 148 10.48 -8.27 -4.10
N SER A 149 11.32 -7.25 -4.31
CA SER A 149 12.71 -7.28 -3.83
C SER A 149 12.76 -7.46 -2.33
N ARG A 150 12.00 -6.65 -1.57
CA ARG A 150 11.92 -6.77 -0.12
C ARG A 150 11.44 -8.15 0.33
N TRP A 151 10.43 -8.72 -0.32
CA TRP A 151 9.94 -10.06 0.01
C TRP A 151 11.00 -11.14 -0.18
N ARG A 152 11.81 -11.04 -1.24
CA ARG A 152 12.97 -11.93 -1.46
C ARG A 152 14.03 -11.72 -0.39
N ASP A 153 14.42 -10.48 -0.11
CA ASP A 153 15.46 -10.14 0.86
C ASP A 153 15.10 -10.55 2.29
N LYS A 154 13.81 -10.48 2.64
CA LYS A 154 13.29 -10.85 3.96
C LYS A 154 12.74 -12.28 4.03
N GLY A 155 12.76 -13.02 2.93
CA GLY A 155 12.22 -14.39 2.85
C GLY A 155 10.75 -14.50 3.29
N THR A 156 9.96 -13.44 3.11
CA THR A 156 8.58 -13.38 3.64
C THR A 156 7.58 -14.08 2.72
N ILE A 157 7.75 -13.92 1.41
CA ILE A 157 6.92 -14.55 0.37
C ILE A 157 7.89 -15.12 -0.67
N SER A 158 7.76 -16.42 -0.96
CA SER A 158 8.51 -17.06 -2.04
C SER A 158 7.88 -16.76 -3.40
N VAL A 159 8.65 -16.82 -4.48
CA VAL A 159 8.13 -16.59 -5.84
C VAL A 159 7.00 -17.58 -6.16
N ALA A 160 7.12 -18.83 -5.71
CA ALA A 160 6.08 -19.85 -5.87
C ALA A 160 4.82 -19.54 -5.04
N ALA A 161 4.95 -18.92 -3.87
CA ALA A 161 3.79 -18.50 -3.09
C ALA A 161 3.07 -17.29 -3.72
N GLU A 162 3.82 -16.38 -4.36
CA GLU A 162 3.26 -15.14 -4.91
C GLU A 162 2.19 -15.40 -5.97
N SER A 163 2.44 -16.33 -6.90
CA SER A 163 1.50 -16.67 -7.98
C SER A 163 0.23 -17.38 -7.49
N GLU A 164 0.30 -18.00 -6.31
CA GLU A 164 -0.78 -18.82 -5.76
C GLU A 164 -1.72 -18.04 -4.84
N ILE A 165 -1.37 -16.80 -4.47
CA ILE A 165 -2.19 -15.96 -3.60
C ILE A 165 -3.34 -15.32 -4.38
N ALA A 166 -4.54 -15.34 -3.80
CA ALA A 166 -5.72 -14.70 -4.36
C ALA A 166 -5.70 -13.17 -4.18
N TRP A 167 -4.82 -12.47 -4.90
CA TRP A 167 -4.60 -11.02 -4.77
C TRP A 167 -5.86 -10.18 -4.99
N ASP A 168 -6.69 -10.51 -5.98
CA ASP A 168 -7.95 -9.78 -6.23
C ASP A 168 -8.90 -9.83 -5.03
N THR A 169 -8.91 -10.98 -4.37
CA THR A 169 -9.77 -11.24 -3.22
C THR A 169 -9.28 -10.50 -1.98
N LEU A 170 -7.95 -10.49 -1.79
CA LEU A 170 -7.30 -9.70 -0.76
C LEU A 170 -7.47 -8.19 -1.01
N GLY A 171 -7.35 -7.73 -2.26
CA GLY A 171 -7.58 -6.33 -2.63
C GLY A 171 -9.02 -5.89 -2.35
N ARG A 172 -10.01 -6.74 -2.68
CA ARG A 172 -11.41 -6.52 -2.30
C ARG A 172 -11.59 -6.50 -0.79
N ALA A 173 -10.91 -7.39 -0.06
CA ALA A 173 -10.97 -7.42 1.40
C ALA A 173 -10.42 -6.12 2.00
N MET A 174 -9.23 -5.70 1.58
CA MET A 174 -8.56 -4.47 2.04
C MET A 174 -9.42 -3.23 1.81
N ARG A 175 -10.03 -3.07 0.63
CA ARG A 175 -10.95 -1.95 0.35
C ARG A 175 -12.20 -1.93 1.24
N SER A 176 -12.60 -3.09 1.76
CA SER A 176 -13.79 -3.22 2.63
C SER A 176 -13.47 -2.97 4.11
N LEU A 177 -12.19 -3.01 4.51
CA LEU A 177 -11.79 -2.78 5.90
C LEU A 177 -11.88 -1.29 6.26
N PRO A 178 -12.11 -0.93 7.54
CA PRO A 178 -11.97 0.45 8.00
C PRO A 178 -10.56 0.99 7.77
N ALA A 179 -10.43 2.29 7.48
CA ALA A 179 -9.14 2.92 7.14
C ALA A 179 -8.04 2.67 8.19
N GLY A 180 -8.38 2.72 9.48
CA GLY A 180 -7.42 2.42 10.56
C GLY A 180 -6.88 0.98 10.50
N LEU A 181 -7.73 0.01 10.16
CA LEU A 181 -7.37 -1.39 10.05
C LEU A 181 -6.57 -1.68 8.76
N GLN A 182 -6.86 -0.98 7.66
CA GLN A 182 -6.04 -1.03 6.44
C GLN A 182 -4.60 -0.55 6.71
N GLY A 183 -4.48 0.60 7.38
CA GLY A 183 -3.19 1.17 7.77
C GLY A 183 -2.43 0.27 8.74
N TRP A 184 -3.14 -0.33 9.71
CA TRP A 184 -2.55 -1.34 10.60
C TRP A 184 -2.07 -2.57 9.84
N SER A 185 -2.88 -3.16 8.95
CA SER A 185 -2.54 -4.38 8.21
C SER A 185 -1.29 -4.17 7.36
N THR A 186 -1.22 -3.03 6.68
CA THR A 186 -0.05 -2.63 5.88
C THR A 186 1.21 -2.55 6.75
N LYS A 187 1.13 -1.84 7.90
CA LYS A 187 2.24 -1.72 8.85
C LYS A 187 2.63 -3.07 9.46
N HIS A 188 1.65 -3.93 9.77
CA HIS A 188 1.87 -5.25 10.34
C HIS A 188 2.62 -6.14 9.34
N CYS A 189 2.15 -6.25 8.10
CA CYS A 189 2.74 -7.13 7.08
C CYS A 189 4.21 -6.82 6.77
N VAL A 190 4.64 -5.56 6.92
CA VAL A 190 6.04 -5.15 6.68
C VAL A 190 6.88 -5.12 7.97
N GLY A 191 6.30 -5.49 9.12
CA GLY A 191 6.94 -5.45 10.42
C GLY A 191 7.18 -4.05 10.97
N MET A 192 6.40 -3.06 10.50
CA MET A 192 6.44 -1.65 10.93
C MET A 192 5.36 -1.29 11.96
N CYS A 193 4.62 -2.25 12.51
CA CYS A 193 3.65 -1.99 13.57
C CYS A 193 4.37 -1.66 14.88
N GLY A 194 3.72 -0.85 15.74
CA GLY A 194 4.27 -0.33 17.01
C GLY A 194 4.53 -1.40 18.06
N THR A 195 5.48 -2.29 17.77
CA THR A 195 6.02 -3.35 18.62
C THR A 195 7.21 -2.82 19.42
N GLY A 196 7.62 -3.56 20.46
CA GLY A 196 8.73 -3.15 21.32
C GLY A 196 10.02 -2.84 20.55
N LYS A 197 10.31 -3.59 19.48
CA LYS A 197 11.47 -3.35 18.61
C LYS A 197 11.47 -1.95 17.98
N LEU A 198 10.36 -1.55 17.38
CA LEU A 198 10.26 -0.24 16.74
C LEU A 198 10.09 0.89 17.74
N LYS A 199 9.40 0.65 18.86
CA LYS A 199 9.29 1.64 19.93
C LYS A 199 10.67 2.02 20.50
N VAL A 200 11.60 1.06 20.59
CA VAL A 200 13.00 1.35 20.95
C VAL A 200 13.70 2.13 19.82
N LEU A 201 13.54 1.71 18.57
CA LEU A 201 14.16 2.39 17.42
C LEU A 201 13.64 3.82 17.22
N TRP A 202 12.39 4.09 17.60
CA TRP A 202 11.76 5.41 17.58
C TRP A 202 12.03 6.24 18.84
N GLY A 203 12.84 5.73 19.79
CA GLY A 203 13.18 6.43 21.03
C GLY A 203 12.01 6.57 22.03
N LEU A 204 10.92 5.84 21.82
CA LEU A 204 9.74 5.86 22.70
C LEU A 204 9.93 4.96 23.95
N GLU A 205 10.82 3.96 23.87
CA GLU A 205 11.12 3.06 24.98
C GLU A 205 12.63 2.82 25.14
N THR A 206 13.08 2.74 26.39
CA THR A 206 14.50 2.56 26.75
C THR A 206 14.94 1.10 26.76
N SER A 207 14.01 0.13 26.76
CA SER A 207 14.31 -1.31 26.79
C SER A 207 13.25 -2.11 26.03
N ALA A 208 13.70 -3.04 25.18
CA ALA A 208 12.85 -3.90 24.35
C ALA A 208 12.12 -5.02 25.12
N ALA A 209 12.42 -5.21 26.40
CA ALA A 209 11.98 -6.39 27.14
C ALA A 209 10.50 -6.30 27.53
N PRO A 210 9.74 -7.39 27.45
CA PRO A 210 8.46 -7.48 28.14
C PRO A 210 8.27 -8.88 28.75
N ARG A 211 8.44 -9.02 30.08
CA ARG A 211 8.16 -10.19 30.96
C ARG A 211 8.65 -11.61 30.56
N PHE A 212 8.96 -11.92 29.30
CA PHE A 212 9.08 -13.29 28.76
C PHE A 212 10.25 -13.50 27.78
N GLY A 213 11.34 -12.74 27.91
CA GLY A 213 12.65 -13.10 27.30
C GLY A 213 12.80 -12.95 25.78
N ASP A 214 11.73 -12.95 24.99
CA ASP A 214 11.80 -12.82 23.53
C ASP A 214 11.56 -11.37 23.05
N PHE A 215 12.29 -10.95 22.02
CA PHE A 215 12.00 -9.72 21.30
C PHE A 215 10.58 -9.78 20.74
N LYS A 216 9.68 -8.89 21.20
CA LYS A 216 8.34 -8.72 20.62
C LYS A 216 8.48 -8.19 19.20
N ASP A 217 8.60 -9.09 18.24
CA ASP A 217 8.37 -8.79 16.84
C ASP A 217 6.86 -8.88 16.53
N HIS A 218 6.42 -8.27 15.44
CA HIS A 218 5.03 -8.32 14.97
C HIS A 218 4.51 -9.76 14.84
N LEU A 219 5.39 -10.69 14.46
CA LEU A 219 5.12 -12.12 14.36
C LEU A 219 4.94 -12.82 15.73
N HIS A 220 5.54 -12.28 16.80
CA HIS A 220 5.42 -12.86 18.14
C HIS A 220 4.03 -12.60 18.76
N ILE A 221 3.37 -11.51 18.38
CA ILE A 221 2.07 -11.13 18.94
C ILE A 221 1.02 -12.26 18.86
N PRO A 222 0.72 -12.82 17.68
CA PRO A 222 -0.23 -13.94 17.59
C PRO A 222 0.30 -15.23 18.25
N ARG A 223 1.63 -15.35 18.41
CA ARG A 223 2.32 -16.52 18.99
C ARG A 223 2.39 -16.50 20.52
N CYS A 224 2.07 -15.37 21.15
CA CYS A 224 2.19 -15.20 22.58
C CYS A 224 1.30 -16.19 23.35
N ARG A 225 1.89 -16.91 24.32
CA ARG A 225 1.23 -17.95 25.13
C ARG A 225 0.78 -17.47 26.51
N ALA A 226 0.80 -16.16 26.76
CA ALA A 226 0.28 -15.61 28.01
C ALA A 226 -1.22 -15.93 28.15
N ALA A 227 -1.69 -16.23 29.37
CA ALA A 227 -3.06 -16.70 29.61
C ALA A 227 -4.15 -15.81 28.96
N LEU A 228 -4.03 -14.48 29.06
CA LEU A 228 -4.95 -13.53 28.44
C LEU A 228 -4.89 -13.56 26.90
N ALA A 229 -3.69 -13.66 26.33
CA ALA A 229 -3.51 -13.75 24.87
C ALA A 229 -4.02 -15.10 24.33
N THR A 230 -3.86 -16.18 25.11
CA THR A 230 -4.41 -17.49 24.77
C THR A 230 -5.93 -17.47 24.75
N ALA A 231 -6.56 -16.95 25.81
CA ALA A 231 -8.02 -16.82 25.90
C ALA A 231 -8.61 -15.96 24.77
N GLU A 232 -7.96 -14.84 24.42
CA GLU A 232 -8.42 -13.97 23.33
C GLU A 232 -8.35 -14.69 21.98
N TRP A 233 -7.26 -15.39 21.69
CA TRP A 233 -7.13 -16.15 20.44
C TRP A 233 -8.13 -17.29 20.33
N ASP A 234 -8.37 -18.03 21.41
CA ASP A 234 -9.31 -19.14 21.41
C ASP A 234 -10.73 -18.61 21.14
N ARG A 235 -11.08 -17.48 21.77
CA ARG A 235 -12.34 -16.77 21.52
C ARG A 235 -12.48 -16.34 20.06
N ARG A 236 -11.43 -15.78 19.46
CA ARG A 236 -11.45 -15.33 18.06
C ARG A 236 -11.45 -16.49 17.06
N THR A 237 -10.73 -17.57 17.36
CA THR A 237 -10.71 -18.79 16.55
C THR A 237 -12.07 -19.50 16.60
N ALA A 238 -12.71 -19.53 17.76
CA ALA A 238 -14.08 -20.05 17.92
C ALA A 238 -15.10 -19.19 17.14
N ALA A 239 -14.97 -17.86 17.19
CA ALA A 239 -15.80 -16.95 16.40
C ALA A 239 -15.61 -17.16 14.88
N LEU A 240 -14.37 -17.37 14.42
CA LEU A 240 -14.09 -17.72 13.02
C LEU A 240 -14.73 -19.07 12.64
N SER A 241 -14.62 -20.08 13.49
CA SER A 241 -15.24 -21.39 13.28
C SER A 241 -16.77 -21.28 13.12
N ALA A 242 -17.44 -20.53 14.00
CA ALA A 242 -18.87 -20.28 13.93
C ALA A 242 -19.25 -19.47 12.68
N TRP A 243 -18.41 -18.50 12.29
CA TRP A 243 -18.62 -17.74 11.06
C TRP A 243 -18.51 -18.62 9.81
N LEU A 244 -17.55 -19.55 9.77
CA LEU A 244 -17.38 -20.50 8.66
C LEU A 244 -18.62 -21.40 8.50
N ASP A 245 -19.23 -21.82 9.61
CA ASP A 245 -20.49 -22.56 9.62
C ASP A 245 -21.65 -21.70 9.07
N LEU A 246 -21.77 -20.46 9.55
CA LEU A 246 -22.78 -19.51 9.05
C LEU A 246 -22.64 -19.25 7.55
N GLN A 247 -21.40 -19.25 7.04
CA GLN A 247 -21.12 -19.10 5.61
C GLN A 247 -21.33 -20.39 4.79
N LEU A 248 -21.74 -21.50 5.41
CA LEU A 248 -21.88 -22.81 4.76
C LEU A 248 -20.57 -23.26 4.11
N THR A 249 -19.44 -23.05 4.80
CA THR A 249 -18.13 -23.48 4.31
C THR A 249 -18.05 -24.99 4.32
N GLY A 250 -17.45 -25.60 3.29
CA GLY A 250 -17.29 -27.05 3.22
C GLY A 250 -16.62 -27.59 4.50
N PRO A 251 -17.13 -28.65 5.16
CA PRO A 251 -16.58 -29.13 6.42
C PRO A 251 -15.09 -29.46 6.36
N SER A 252 -14.63 -30.09 5.27
CA SER A 252 -13.21 -30.36 5.05
C SER A 252 -12.36 -29.10 4.88
N ILE A 253 -12.91 -28.06 4.25
CA ILE A 253 -12.24 -26.76 4.05
C ILE A 253 -12.12 -26.05 5.40
N LYS A 254 -13.21 -26.02 6.19
CA LYS A 254 -13.22 -25.46 7.54
C LYS A 254 -12.14 -26.08 8.42
N THR A 255 -12.09 -27.41 8.50
CA THR A 255 -11.08 -28.12 9.30
C THR A 255 -9.66 -27.78 8.84
N ALA A 256 -9.43 -27.75 7.52
CA ALA A 256 -8.13 -27.43 6.94
C ALA A 256 -7.67 -26.00 7.28
N ILE A 257 -8.55 -25.00 7.14
CA ILE A 257 -8.26 -23.59 7.46
C ILE A 257 -7.94 -23.42 8.95
N LEU A 258 -8.75 -24.00 9.84
CA LEU A 258 -8.53 -23.92 11.28
C LEU A 258 -7.22 -24.60 11.69
N GLN A 259 -6.86 -25.71 11.04
CA GLN A 259 -5.59 -26.40 11.29
C GLN A 259 -4.38 -25.57 10.83
N LEU A 260 -4.47 -24.90 9.68
CA LEU A 260 -3.44 -23.97 9.21
C LEU A 260 -3.28 -22.78 10.16
N LEU A 261 -4.39 -22.26 10.68
CA LEU A 261 -4.39 -21.16 11.65
C LEU A 261 -3.76 -21.59 12.98
N HIS A 262 -3.99 -22.82 13.44
CA HIS A 262 -3.30 -23.37 14.60
C HIS A 262 -1.78 -23.43 14.40
N GLY A 263 -1.33 -23.67 13.16
CA GLY A 263 0.07 -23.61 12.73
C GLY A 263 0.75 -22.25 12.90
N VAL A 264 0.02 -21.17 13.21
CA VAL A 264 0.61 -19.88 13.56
C VAL A 264 1.31 -19.94 14.92
N ARG A 265 0.67 -20.57 15.92
CA ARG A 265 1.14 -20.65 17.32
C ARG A 265 2.00 -21.85 17.60
N THR A 266 1.71 -22.93 16.90
CA THR A 266 2.40 -24.21 17.07
C THR A 266 2.87 -24.64 15.69
N PRO A 267 4.07 -24.24 15.26
CA PRO A 267 4.66 -24.68 14.00
C PRO A 267 5.11 -26.15 14.13
N THR A 268 4.15 -27.04 14.38
CA THR A 268 4.34 -28.48 14.31
C THR A 268 3.83 -28.94 12.95
N SER A 269 4.59 -29.78 12.27
CA SER A 269 4.15 -30.40 11.02
C SER A 269 2.88 -31.22 11.28
N SER A 270 1.74 -30.63 10.92
CA SER A 270 0.44 -31.28 11.01
C SER A 270 0.44 -32.54 10.14
N PRO A 271 0.08 -33.71 10.67
CA PRO A 271 0.06 -34.92 9.87
C PRO A 271 -0.99 -34.77 8.76
N LEU A 272 -0.54 -34.80 7.50
CA LEU A 272 -1.41 -34.72 6.31
C LEU A 272 -2.53 -35.79 6.29
N ARG A 273 -2.40 -36.83 7.12
CA ARG A 273 -3.41 -37.89 7.33
C ARG A 273 -4.72 -37.36 7.89
N THR A 274 -4.70 -36.28 8.69
CA THR A 274 -5.91 -35.66 9.25
C THR A 274 -6.65 -34.79 8.23
N ILE A 275 -5.99 -34.41 7.13
CA ILE A 275 -6.58 -33.58 6.07
C ILE A 275 -7.23 -34.47 5.02
N SER A 276 -8.50 -34.18 4.73
CA SER A 276 -9.26 -34.86 3.68
C SER A 276 -8.52 -34.82 2.34
N PRO A 277 -8.46 -35.94 1.58
CA PRO A 277 -7.78 -35.97 0.29
C PRO A 277 -8.25 -34.90 -0.69
N SER A 278 -9.53 -34.52 -0.64
CA SER A 278 -10.12 -33.53 -1.56
C SER A 278 -9.59 -32.11 -1.38
N VAL A 279 -9.14 -31.74 -0.18
CA VAL A 279 -8.64 -30.38 0.12
C VAL A 279 -7.13 -30.34 0.31
N ARG A 280 -6.46 -31.49 0.27
CA ARG A 280 -5.01 -31.62 0.49
C ARG A 280 -4.17 -30.79 -0.47
N PRO A 281 -4.47 -30.69 -1.79
CA PRO A 281 -3.70 -29.83 -2.68
C PRO A 281 -3.74 -28.36 -2.24
N ALA A 282 -4.94 -27.83 -1.92
CA ALA A 282 -5.08 -26.45 -1.47
C ALA A 282 -4.41 -26.20 -0.12
N PHE A 283 -4.44 -27.18 0.78
CA PHE A 283 -3.74 -27.14 2.05
C PHE A 283 -2.22 -27.01 1.86
N LEU A 284 -1.62 -27.80 0.97
CA LEU A 284 -0.20 -27.76 0.67
C LEU A 284 0.22 -26.42 0.06
N VAL A 285 -0.56 -25.90 -0.89
CA VAL A 285 -0.32 -24.56 -1.47
C VAL A 285 -0.37 -23.48 -0.39
N GLN A 286 -1.36 -23.54 0.51
CA GLN A 286 -1.45 -22.61 1.63
C GLN A 286 -0.30 -22.75 2.62
N GLN A 287 0.27 -23.95 2.81
CA GLN A 287 1.47 -24.14 3.61
C GLN A 287 2.70 -23.46 2.98
N VAL A 288 2.81 -23.45 1.65
CA VAL A 288 3.87 -22.71 0.93
C VAL A 288 3.72 -21.19 1.12
N ILE A 289 2.47 -20.68 1.11
CA ILE A 289 2.18 -19.27 1.46
C ILE A 289 2.48 -18.98 2.94
N GLY A 290 2.30 -19.97 3.80
CA GLY A 290 2.59 -19.92 5.22
C GLY A 290 1.38 -19.59 6.09
N SER A 291 1.40 -20.10 7.33
CA SER A 291 0.35 -19.86 8.34
C SER A 291 0.24 -18.38 8.73
N GLN A 292 1.37 -17.67 8.77
CA GLN A 292 1.39 -16.23 8.98
C GLN A 292 0.75 -15.47 7.81
N GLY A 293 1.06 -15.85 6.57
CA GLY A 293 0.42 -15.27 5.39
C GLY A 293 -1.10 -15.45 5.42
N LEU A 294 -1.58 -16.61 5.86
CA LEU A 294 -3.01 -16.87 6.07
C LEU A 294 -3.62 -15.88 7.09
N LEU A 295 -2.98 -15.68 8.25
CA LEU A 295 -3.45 -14.71 9.25
C LEU A 295 -3.50 -13.27 8.70
N GLU A 296 -2.57 -12.93 7.81
CA GLU A 296 -2.51 -11.64 7.10
C GLU A 296 -3.52 -11.54 5.93
N GLY A 297 -4.39 -12.55 5.76
CA GLY A 297 -5.44 -12.58 4.74
C GLY A 297 -4.99 -13.12 3.38
N ARG A 298 -3.77 -13.64 3.25
CA ARG A 298 -3.27 -14.26 2.01
C ARG A 298 -3.78 -15.70 1.90
N ILE A 299 -4.92 -15.85 1.26
CA ILE A 299 -5.52 -17.16 0.96
C ILE A 299 -5.04 -17.68 -0.40
N ALA A 300 -4.85 -18.99 -0.52
CA ALA A 300 -4.53 -19.66 -1.77
C ALA A 300 -5.71 -19.63 -2.75
N LEU A 301 -5.42 -19.40 -4.03
CA LEU A 301 -6.40 -19.43 -5.13
C LEU A 301 -7.15 -20.76 -5.20
N SER A 302 -6.46 -21.86 -4.89
CA SER A 302 -7.01 -23.22 -4.88
C SER A 302 -8.19 -23.44 -3.92
N TRP A 303 -8.40 -22.56 -2.92
CA TRP A 303 -9.57 -22.68 -2.03
C TRP A 303 -10.88 -22.30 -2.71
N LEU A 304 -10.86 -21.38 -3.66
CA LEU A 304 -12.05 -20.87 -4.35
C LEU A 304 -12.80 -21.98 -5.09
N PRO A 305 -12.18 -22.75 -6.02
CA PRO A 305 -12.90 -23.79 -6.75
C PRO A 305 -13.43 -24.91 -5.83
N LEU A 306 -12.71 -25.24 -4.75
CA LEU A 306 -13.17 -26.24 -3.78
C LEU A 306 -14.43 -25.78 -3.04
N GLN A 307 -14.48 -24.51 -2.64
CA GLN A 307 -15.66 -23.95 -2.01
C GLN A 307 -16.82 -23.78 -3.01
N GLN A 308 -16.53 -23.43 -4.27
CA GLN A 308 -17.54 -23.38 -5.34
C GLN A 308 -18.19 -24.75 -5.54
N GLN A 309 -17.38 -25.80 -5.66
CA GLN A 309 -17.87 -27.17 -5.79
C GLN A 309 -18.74 -27.58 -4.59
N HIS A 310 -18.42 -27.13 -3.38
CA HIS A 310 -19.27 -27.36 -2.22
C HIS A 310 -20.60 -26.61 -2.32
N TYR A 311 -20.59 -25.32 -2.68
CA TYR A 311 -21.80 -24.53 -2.88
C TYR A 311 -22.71 -25.11 -3.96
N ASP A 312 -22.15 -25.60 -5.06
CA ASP A 312 -22.92 -26.25 -6.13
C ASP A 312 -23.62 -27.51 -5.61
N LYS A 313 -22.92 -28.35 -4.83
CA LYS A 313 -23.48 -29.57 -4.20
C LYS A 313 -24.64 -29.26 -3.27
N ILE A 314 -24.54 -28.22 -2.45
CA ILE A 314 -25.60 -27.81 -1.53
C ILE A 314 -26.62 -26.84 -2.17
N ARG A 315 -26.50 -26.56 -3.47
CA ARG A 315 -27.32 -25.61 -4.24
C ARG A 315 -27.36 -24.20 -3.63
N CYS A 316 -26.26 -23.76 -3.04
CA CYS A 316 -26.12 -22.43 -2.47
C CYS A 316 -25.74 -21.42 -3.56
N ARG A 317 -26.47 -20.30 -3.64
CA ARG A 317 -26.22 -19.20 -4.61
C ARG A 317 -25.24 -18.14 -4.08
N ARG A 318 -24.49 -18.42 -3.02
CA ARG A 318 -23.55 -17.45 -2.43
C ARG A 318 -22.30 -17.31 -3.31
N SER A 319 -21.80 -16.09 -3.42
CA SER A 319 -20.58 -15.81 -4.19
C SER A 319 -19.33 -16.29 -3.43
N VAL A 320 -18.55 -17.17 -4.05
CA VAL A 320 -17.27 -17.64 -3.52
C VAL A 320 -16.25 -16.52 -3.44
N SER A 321 -16.21 -15.62 -4.43
CA SER A 321 -15.35 -14.43 -4.38
C SER A 321 -15.65 -13.56 -3.15
N LEU A 322 -16.94 -13.36 -2.82
CA LEU A 322 -17.34 -12.62 -1.62
C LEU A 322 -17.01 -13.39 -0.34
N TRP A 323 -17.23 -14.70 -0.31
CA TRP A 323 -16.86 -15.57 0.82
C TRP A 323 -15.36 -15.45 1.12
N ALA A 324 -14.52 -15.62 0.09
CA ALA A 324 -13.08 -15.58 0.20
C ALA A 324 -12.57 -14.18 0.65
N SER A 325 -13.21 -13.10 0.17
CA SER A 325 -12.90 -11.74 0.59
C SER A 325 -13.23 -11.53 2.07
N ARG A 326 -14.41 -11.97 2.51
CA ARG A 326 -14.83 -11.85 3.91
C ARG A 326 -14.00 -12.75 4.83
N LEU A 327 -13.58 -13.92 4.38
CA LEU A 327 -12.66 -14.79 5.12
C LEU A 327 -11.34 -14.05 5.38
N SER A 328 -10.77 -13.40 4.36
CA SER A 328 -9.55 -12.60 4.49
C SER A 328 -9.73 -11.46 5.52
N GLN A 329 -10.89 -10.79 5.52
CA GLN A 329 -11.22 -9.77 6.53
C GLN A 329 -11.29 -10.33 7.95
N GLN A 330 -11.91 -11.50 8.13
CA GLN A 330 -11.98 -12.18 9.43
C GLN A 330 -10.58 -12.52 9.93
N LEU A 331 -9.72 -13.08 9.07
CA LEU A 331 -8.34 -13.45 9.41
C LEU A 331 -7.51 -12.23 9.84
N ILE A 332 -7.55 -11.15 9.06
CA ILE A 332 -6.87 -9.88 9.38
C ILE A 332 -7.36 -9.33 10.74
N SER A 333 -8.68 -9.42 10.99
CA SER A 333 -9.27 -8.96 12.24
C SER A 333 -8.75 -9.74 13.46
N ILE A 334 -8.53 -11.06 13.32
CA ILE A 334 -7.91 -11.86 14.39
C ILE A 334 -6.53 -11.30 14.73
N GLY A 335 -5.68 -11.06 13.72
CA GLY A 335 -4.35 -10.48 13.93
C GLY A 335 -4.41 -9.12 14.63
N PHE A 336 -5.36 -8.27 14.23
CA PHE A 336 -5.56 -6.96 14.82
C PHE A 336 -5.96 -7.03 16.30
N TYR A 337 -6.96 -7.87 16.63
CA TYR A 337 -7.40 -8.00 18.02
C TYR A 337 -6.33 -8.58 18.94
N MET A 338 -5.47 -9.47 18.42
CA MET A 338 -4.30 -9.93 19.17
C MET A 338 -3.31 -8.79 19.46
N TRP A 339 -3.09 -7.90 18.49
CA TRP A 339 -2.26 -6.70 18.67
C TRP A 339 -2.91 -5.70 19.63
N GLU A 340 -4.21 -5.46 19.52
CA GLU A 340 -4.97 -4.56 20.40
C GLU A 340 -4.93 -5.05 21.84
N GLN A 341 -5.18 -6.34 22.08
CA GLN A 341 -5.09 -6.95 23.41
C GLN A 341 -3.72 -6.73 24.04
N GLN A 342 -2.64 -6.92 23.26
CA GLN A 342 -1.29 -6.71 23.76
C GLN A 342 -1.00 -5.24 24.07
N ASN A 343 -1.47 -4.30 23.25
CA ASN A 343 -1.33 -2.87 23.55
C ASN A 343 -2.14 -2.45 24.77
N SER A 344 -3.37 -2.94 24.93
CA SER A 344 -4.19 -2.68 26.11
C SER A 344 -3.49 -3.15 27.39
N VAL A 345 -2.81 -4.31 27.36
CA VAL A 345 -1.98 -4.78 28.49
C VAL A 345 -0.71 -3.94 28.69
N GLN A 346 -0.12 -3.38 27.62
CA GLN A 346 1.04 -2.50 27.75
C GLN A 346 0.68 -1.14 28.37
N HIS A 347 -0.55 -0.67 28.12
CA HIS A 347 -1.04 0.62 28.60
C HIS A 347 -1.90 0.52 29.87
N SER A 348 -2.10 -0.68 30.44
CA SER A 348 -2.82 -0.84 31.70
C SER A 348 -1.93 -0.53 32.92
N ASP A 349 -2.58 -0.12 34.01
CA ASP A 349 -1.94 0.13 35.33
C ASP A 349 -1.25 -1.13 35.92
N ASP A 350 -1.58 -2.30 35.36
CA ASP A 350 -0.99 -3.59 35.72
C ASP A 350 0.32 -3.91 34.99
N ASN A 351 0.79 -3.01 34.14
CA ASN A 351 2.09 -3.16 33.50
C ASN A 351 3.21 -3.00 34.53
N VAL A 352 3.94 -4.08 34.82
CA VAL A 352 5.09 -4.10 35.75
C VAL A 352 6.11 -3.03 35.40
N GLN A 353 6.38 -2.78 34.12
CA GLN A 353 7.31 -1.72 33.72
C GLN A 353 6.77 -0.32 33.95
N LEU A 354 5.45 -0.14 33.80
CA LEU A 354 4.81 1.11 34.14
C LEU A 354 4.87 1.34 35.66
N ARG A 355 4.63 0.28 36.45
CA ARG A 355 4.78 0.30 37.92
C ARG A 355 6.21 0.56 38.36
N GLU A 356 7.22 -0.07 37.75
CA GLU A 356 8.64 0.18 38.02
C GLU A 356 9.03 1.63 37.68
N ARG A 357 8.56 2.15 36.54
CA ARG A 357 8.77 3.55 36.16
C ARG A 357 8.09 4.51 37.14
N HIS A 358 6.89 4.18 37.59
CA HIS A 358 6.21 4.92 38.66
C HIS A 358 6.98 4.82 39.99
N SER A 359 7.50 3.65 40.37
CA SER A 359 8.31 3.45 41.58
C SER A 359 9.58 4.29 41.54
N THR A 360 10.33 4.20 40.44
CA THR A 360 11.57 4.98 40.25
C THR A 360 11.30 6.48 40.30
N ALA A 361 10.21 6.94 39.66
CA ALA A 361 9.81 8.35 39.72
C ALA A 361 9.37 8.75 41.13
N ASN A 362 8.63 7.89 41.83
CA ASN A 362 8.20 8.14 43.21
C ASN A 362 9.41 8.20 44.15
N GLU A 363 10.37 7.29 44.04
CA GLU A 363 11.63 7.29 44.80
C GLU A 363 12.44 8.56 44.56
N GLY A 364 12.56 8.99 43.30
CA GLY A 364 13.19 10.27 42.97
C GLY A 364 12.46 11.46 43.59
N ILE A 365 11.12 11.44 43.59
CA ILE A 365 10.31 12.48 44.22
C ILE A 365 10.57 12.50 45.73
N HIS A 366 10.49 11.35 46.40
CA HIS A 366 10.78 11.21 47.82
C HIS A 366 12.17 11.74 48.17
N SER A 367 13.20 11.35 47.41
CA SER A 367 14.57 11.85 47.61
C SER A 367 14.67 13.39 47.53
N HIS A 368 13.94 14.03 46.62
CA HIS A 368 13.89 15.49 46.54
C HIS A 368 13.15 16.16 47.71
N PHE A 369 12.14 15.50 48.28
CA PHE A 369 11.49 15.97 49.50
C PHE A 369 12.40 15.80 50.72
N ASP A 370 13.13 14.68 50.81
CA ASP A 370 14.08 14.39 51.90
C ASP A 370 15.25 15.38 51.91
N MET A 371 15.73 15.81 50.74
CA MET A 371 16.79 16.82 50.62
C MET A 371 16.35 18.23 51.05
N GLY A 372 15.06 18.49 51.28
CA GLY A 372 14.55 19.80 51.71
C GLY A 372 14.66 20.94 50.67
N PRO A 373 14.15 22.15 50.98
CA PRO A 373 14.08 23.27 50.03
C PRO A 373 15.33 24.17 50.00
N ASP A 374 16.30 23.96 50.88
CA ASP A 374 17.42 24.90 51.11
C ASP A 374 18.31 25.15 49.88
N ASP A 375 18.37 24.17 48.98
CA ASP A 375 19.14 24.21 47.73
C ASP A 375 18.33 24.74 46.52
N LEU A 376 17.20 25.40 46.76
CA LEU A 376 16.33 25.96 45.72
C LEU A 376 16.23 27.50 45.81
N PRO A 377 16.02 28.18 44.66
CA PRO A 377 15.66 29.60 44.64
C PRO A 377 14.39 29.88 45.45
N LYS A 378 14.31 31.04 46.12
CA LYS A 378 13.20 31.41 47.02
C LYS A 378 11.83 31.35 46.34
N GLU A 379 11.79 31.61 45.04
CA GLU A 379 10.59 31.60 44.20
C GLU A 379 10.01 30.18 44.01
N ILE A 380 10.84 29.15 44.12
CA ILE A 380 10.49 27.73 43.84
C ILE A 380 10.45 26.89 45.12
N GLN A 381 10.99 27.39 46.24
CA GLN A 381 10.89 26.76 47.57
C GLN A 381 9.47 26.35 48.00
N PRO A 382 8.37 27.04 47.61
CA PRO A 382 7.02 26.60 47.95
C PRO A 382 6.54 25.36 47.16
N MET A 383 7.18 25.02 46.03
CA MET A 383 6.76 23.96 45.10
C MET A 383 6.78 22.55 45.72
N PRO A 384 7.78 22.14 46.53
CA PRO A 384 7.76 20.88 47.28
C PRO A 384 6.97 20.98 48.59
N THR A 385 5.66 21.30 48.54
CA THR A 385 4.83 21.40 49.77
C THR A 385 4.17 20.08 50.18
N SER A 386 3.82 19.20 49.23
CA SER A 386 3.13 17.94 49.54
C SER A 386 3.57 16.81 48.61
N PRO A 387 4.23 15.76 49.14
CA PRO A 387 4.61 14.58 48.36
C PRO A 387 3.40 13.89 47.76
N GLN A 388 2.32 13.77 48.54
CA GLN A 388 1.09 13.06 48.16
C GLN A 388 0.42 13.68 46.93
N ARG A 389 0.48 15.01 46.79
CA ARG A 389 -0.10 15.72 45.63
C ARG A 389 0.67 15.46 44.34
N VAL A 390 2.00 15.30 44.41
CA VAL A 390 2.85 15.01 43.24
C VAL A 390 2.79 13.52 42.88
N LEU A 391 2.74 12.65 43.89
CA LEU A 391 2.66 11.19 43.73
C LEU A 391 1.36 10.71 43.06
N ARG A 392 0.27 11.50 43.16
CA ARG A 392 -1.01 11.21 42.48
C ARG A 392 -1.07 11.61 41.00
N LYS A 393 -0.06 12.34 40.49
CA LYS A 393 -0.06 12.80 39.09
C LYS A 393 0.33 11.70 38.10
N SER A 394 0.15 11.96 36.81
CA SER A 394 0.56 11.04 35.74
C SER A 394 2.08 10.84 35.71
N LEU A 395 2.57 9.76 35.09
CA LEU A 395 4.01 9.52 34.95
C LEU A 395 4.73 10.66 34.22
N VAL A 396 4.07 11.27 33.24
CA VAL A 396 4.62 12.39 32.46
C VAL A 396 4.86 13.58 33.39
N ASP A 397 3.83 13.96 34.14
CA ASP A 397 3.92 15.09 35.08
C ASP A 397 4.97 14.85 36.18
N LYS A 398 5.09 13.61 36.67
CA LYS A 398 6.12 13.24 37.67
C LYS A 398 7.53 13.43 37.11
N LYS A 399 7.76 13.01 35.87
CA LYS A 399 9.06 13.15 35.19
C LYS A 399 9.40 14.60 34.90
N GLU A 400 8.43 15.39 34.45
CA GLU A 400 8.61 16.83 34.22
C GLU A 400 8.91 17.57 35.52
N TRP A 401 8.17 17.26 36.59
CA TRP A 401 8.41 17.79 37.92
C TRP A 401 9.84 17.48 38.41
N LEU A 402 10.29 16.23 38.26
CA LEU A 402 11.67 15.83 38.60
C LEU A 402 12.71 16.56 37.77
N LYS A 403 12.47 16.69 36.45
CA LYS A 403 13.40 17.35 35.53
C LYS A 403 13.57 18.83 35.88
N LEU A 404 12.47 19.54 36.13
CA LEU A 404 12.45 20.94 36.54
C LEU A 404 13.23 21.13 37.84
N LEU A 405 12.90 20.41 38.90
CA LEU A 405 13.58 20.55 40.19
C LEU A 405 15.06 20.16 40.15
N CYS A 406 15.42 19.10 39.41
CA CYS A 406 16.82 18.76 39.19
C CYS A 406 17.59 19.86 38.47
N GLN A 407 16.95 20.57 37.54
CA GLN A 407 17.57 21.67 36.80
C GLN A 407 17.75 22.89 37.71
N GLU A 408 16.69 23.32 38.39
CA GLU A 408 16.72 24.47 39.31
C GLU A 408 17.74 24.29 40.43
N ARG A 409 17.83 23.11 41.05
CA ARG A 409 18.87 22.84 42.07
C ARG A 409 20.28 22.91 41.49
N ARG A 410 20.49 22.42 40.27
CA ARG A 410 21.81 22.48 39.61
C ARG A 410 22.20 23.92 39.31
N ASP A 411 21.27 24.71 38.80
CA ASP A 411 21.51 26.10 38.42
C ASP A 411 21.70 26.98 39.66
N PHE A 412 20.93 26.77 40.73
CA PHE A 412 21.12 27.45 42.00
C PHE A 412 22.48 27.12 42.64
N ARG A 413 22.87 25.85 42.70
CA ARG A 413 24.20 25.45 43.21
C ARG A 413 25.34 26.04 42.38
N ARG A 414 25.19 26.12 41.04
CA ARG A 414 26.17 26.77 40.15
C ARG A 414 26.27 28.27 40.42
N SER A 415 25.13 28.95 40.56
CA SER A 415 25.06 30.38 40.90
C SER A 415 25.72 30.66 42.24
N MET A 416 25.38 29.90 43.29
CA MET A 416 26.00 30.04 44.62
C MET A 416 27.50 29.78 44.60
N LYS A 417 27.97 28.80 43.82
CA LYS A 417 29.41 28.53 43.66
C LYS A 417 30.12 29.66 42.90
N ALA A 418 29.48 30.24 41.88
CA ALA A 418 29.99 31.40 41.15
C ALA A 418 30.07 32.63 42.07
N GLN A 419 29.02 32.92 42.83
CA GLN A 419 28.98 34.03 43.80
C GLN A 419 30.05 33.87 44.89
N ARG A 420 30.21 32.66 45.46
CA ARG A 420 31.28 32.37 46.42
C ARG A 420 32.68 32.52 45.81
N ARG A 421 32.86 32.19 44.53
CA ARG A 421 34.13 32.41 43.82
C ARG A 421 34.40 33.90 43.64
N SER A 422 33.43 34.67 43.14
CA SER A 422 33.58 36.12 42.97
C SER A 422 33.88 36.83 44.30
N LEU A 423 33.20 36.46 45.38
CA LEU A 423 33.49 36.99 46.72
C LEU A 423 34.91 36.63 47.18
N ARG A 424 35.38 35.40 46.94
CA ARG A 424 36.77 35.02 47.26
C ARG A 424 37.80 35.81 46.43
N THR A 425 37.50 36.13 45.18
CA THR A 425 38.38 36.97 44.35
C THR A 425 38.42 38.42 44.84
N ILE A 426 37.32 38.92 45.41
CA ILE A 426 37.22 40.29 45.94
C ILE A 426 37.90 40.41 47.33
N PHE A 427 37.81 39.37 48.16
CA PHE A 427 38.32 39.38 49.55
C PHE A 427 39.65 38.63 49.75
N SER A 428 40.29 38.13 48.69
CA SER A 428 41.68 37.64 48.80
C SER A 428 42.62 38.84 48.70
N PRO A 429 43.46 39.12 49.72
CA PRO A 429 44.47 40.15 49.59
C PRO A 429 45.43 39.72 48.47
N GLY A 430 45.60 40.59 47.47
CA GLY A 430 46.68 40.42 46.50
C GLY A 430 48.04 40.39 47.23
N PRO A 431 49.04 39.68 46.67
CA PRO A 431 50.39 39.65 47.25
C PRO A 431 51.00 41.04 47.36
#